data_AF-A0A959E153-F1
#
_entry.id   AF-A0A959E153-F1
#
_cell.length_a   1.000
_cell.length_b   1.000
_cell.length_c   1.000
_cell.angle_alpha   90.00
_cell.angle_beta   90.00
_cell.angle_gamma   90.00
#
_symmetry.space_group_name_H-M   'P 1'
#
loop_
_entity.id
_entity.type
_entity.pdbx_description
1 polymer ?
#
loop_
_entity_poly.entity_id
_entity_poly.type
_entity_poly.pdbx_seq_one_letter_code
_entity_poly.pdbx_strand_id
1 'polypeptide(L)'
;MNAIPPPKWPLRLFKWFCKPAYHSDIEGDLVELYHRRVAELGRAKAGRRLYKDVLLLFRPGIIRPVRLAHLFNSNFMLRENLMIAFRHMAKQKGYAAVKIGGFAMGVAAFLLIALYIRDELSYDRQYPD
;
A
#
# COMPACT_ATOMS: atom_id res chain seq x y z
N MET A 1 12.95 43.76 15.18
CA MET A 1 11.70 43.15 14.69
C MET A 1 11.27 42.09 15.69
N ASN A 2 10.26 42.35 16.52
CA ASN A 2 9.78 41.38 17.50
C ASN A 2 9.00 40.27 16.78
N ALA A 3 9.64 39.13 16.55
CA ALA A 3 9.04 37.98 15.91
C ALA A 3 7.93 37.42 16.80
N ILE A 4 6.69 37.78 16.50
CA ILE A 4 5.50 37.22 17.16
C ILE A 4 5.45 35.74 16.80
N PRO A 5 5.64 34.81 17.77
CA PRO A 5 5.77 33.40 17.44
C PRO A 5 4.44 32.88 16.89
N PRO A 6 4.45 32.18 15.74
CA PRO A 6 3.24 31.56 15.20
C PRO A 6 2.72 30.45 16.14
N PRO A 7 1.42 30.18 16.12
CA PRO A 7 0.84 29.12 16.94
C PRO A 7 1.40 27.75 16.53
N LYS A 8 1.90 27.00 17.51
CA LYS A 8 2.65 25.74 17.27
C LYS A 8 1.77 24.56 16.85
N TRP A 9 0.48 24.58 17.20
CA TRP A 9 -0.45 23.47 16.92
C TRP A 9 -0.76 23.27 15.43
N PRO A 10 -1.12 24.31 14.63
CA PRO A 10 -1.35 24.13 13.19
C PRO A 10 -0.11 23.65 12.44
N LEU A 11 1.09 24.09 12.87
CA LEU A 11 2.35 23.60 12.32
C LEU A 11 2.57 22.11 12.62
N ARG A 12 2.27 21.65 13.84
CA ARG A 12 2.36 20.21 14.20
C ARG A 12 1.38 19.35 13.40
N LEU A 13 0.15 19.81 13.22
CA LEU A 13 -0.85 19.12 12.41
C LEU A 13 -0.38 19.01 10.95
N PHE A 14 0.21 20.09 10.42
CA PHE A 14 0.82 20.10 9.09
C PHE A 14 2.00 19.11 8.99
N LYS A 15 2.91 19.06 9.98
CA LYS A 15 4.05 18.12 10.00
C LYS A 15 3.60 16.65 9.97
N TRP A 16 2.49 16.34 10.63
CA TRP A 16 1.96 14.98 10.72
C TRP A 16 1.41 14.49 9.38
N PHE A 17 0.77 15.39 8.62
CA PHE A 17 0.03 15.04 7.42
C PHE A 17 0.84 15.16 6.12
N CYS A 18 1.71 16.16 6.03
CA CYS A 18 2.44 16.48 4.80
C CYS A 18 3.70 15.60 4.62
N LYS A 19 4.08 15.31 3.37
CA LYS A 19 5.34 14.64 3.05
C LYS A 19 6.54 15.53 3.41
N PRO A 20 7.68 14.96 3.86
CA PRO A 20 8.84 15.74 4.29
C PRO A 20 9.44 16.63 3.19
N ALA A 21 9.25 16.27 1.92
CA ALA A 21 9.79 17.02 0.77
C ALA A 21 9.13 18.39 0.53
N TYR A 22 7.88 18.62 0.96
CA TYR A 22 7.16 19.89 0.75
C TYR A 22 7.02 20.71 2.03
N HIS A 23 7.74 20.32 3.07
CA HIS A 23 7.56 20.86 4.41
C HIS A 23 8.12 22.28 4.52
N SER A 24 9.33 22.50 4.01
CA SER A 24 10.06 23.76 4.10
C SER A 24 9.28 24.90 3.42
N ASP A 25 8.80 24.65 2.21
CA ASP A 25 8.27 25.70 1.35
C ASP A 25 6.89 26.15 1.82
N ILE A 26 6.06 25.20 2.24
CA ILE A 26 4.71 25.47 2.77
C ILE A 26 4.79 26.04 4.19
N GLU A 27 5.69 25.56 5.05
CA GLU A 27 5.89 26.14 6.40
C GLU A 27 6.34 27.61 6.30
N GLY A 28 7.23 27.93 5.35
CA GLY A 28 7.66 29.29 5.06
C GLY A 28 6.50 30.22 4.64
N ASP A 29 5.71 29.80 3.65
CA ASP A 29 4.58 30.58 3.13
C ASP A 29 3.51 30.84 4.22
N LEU A 30 3.17 29.81 5.01
CA LEU A 30 2.21 29.93 6.11
C LEU A 30 2.69 30.91 7.20
N VAL A 31 3.98 30.91 7.51
CA VAL A 31 4.59 31.81 8.49
C VAL A 31 4.62 33.25 7.96
N GLU A 32 4.98 33.45 6.68
CA GLU A 32 4.97 34.77 6.05
C GLU A 32 3.55 35.37 6.02
N LEU A 33 2.55 34.60 5.58
CA LEU A 33 1.15 35.02 5.56
C LEU A 33 0.62 35.33 6.96
N TYR A 34 1.03 34.57 7.98
CA TYR A 34 0.68 34.87 9.36
C TYR A 34 1.27 36.22 9.80
N HIS A 35 2.55 36.48 9.54
CA HIS A 35 3.19 37.74 9.91
C HIS A 35 2.56 38.95 9.23
N ARG A 36 2.24 38.88 7.93
CA ARG A 36 1.51 39.95 7.23
C ARG A 36 0.15 40.23 7.88
N ARG A 37 -0.61 39.18 8.20
CA ARG A 37 -1.95 39.31 8.81
C ARG A 37 -1.93 39.78 10.26
N VAL A 38 -0.87 39.48 11.01
CA VAL A 38 -0.69 39.99 12.38
C VAL A 38 -0.47 41.50 12.36
N ALA A 39 0.25 42.02 11.37
CA ALA A 39 0.46 43.45 11.20
C ALA A 39 -0.82 44.21 10.82
N GLU A 40 -1.71 43.61 10.03
CA GLU A 40 -2.94 44.27 9.55
C GLU A 40 -4.17 44.08 10.45
N LEU A 41 -4.39 42.88 11.01
CA LEU A 41 -5.67 42.47 11.63
C LEU A 41 -5.53 41.97 13.08
N GLY A 42 -4.31 41.99 13.63
CA GLY A 42 -4.00 41.56 14.99
C GLY A 42 -3.93 40.03 15.20
N ARG A 43 -3.37 39.61 16.34
CA ARG A 43 -3.01 38.20 16.66
C ARG A 43 -4.18 37.21 16.57
N ALA A 44 -5.35 37.55 17.12
CA ALA A 44 -6.47 36.62 17.28
C ALA A 44 -7.15 36.25 15.94
N LYS A 45 -7.22 37.20 15.01
CA LYS A 45 -7.84 36.97 13.69
C LYS A 45 -6.86 36.27 12.74
N ALA A 46 -5.56 36.58 12.84
CA ALA A 46 -4.51 35.89 12.10
C ALA A 46 -4.43 34.39 12.45
N GLY A 47 -4.55 34.03 13.74
CA GLY A 47 -4.53 32.63 14.17
C GLY A 47 -5.67 31.77 13.61
N ARG A 48 -6.90 32.32 13.57
CA ARG A 48 -8.06 31.61 13.00
C ARG A 48 -7.95 31.39 11.50
N ARG A 49 -7.40 32.36 10.76
CA ARG A 49 -7.17 32.20 9.31
C ARG A 49 -6.07 31.21 9.00
N LEU A 50 -4.98 31.22 9.77
CA LEU A 50 -3.91 30.22 9.64
C LEU A 50 -4.44 28.79 9.82
N TYR A 51 -5.36 28.57 10.77
CA TYR A 51 -6.02 27.27 10.94
C TYR A 51 -6.86 26.88 9.71
N LYS A 52 -7.64 27.83 9.17
CA LYS A 52 -8.43 27.59 7.95
C LYS A 52 -7.54 27.27 6.75
N ASP A 53 -6.42 27.96 6.58
CA ASP A 53 -5.50 27.72 5.48
C ASP A 53 -4.87 26.33 5.57
N VAL A 54 -4.44 25.91 6.77
CA VAL A 54 -3.93 24.55 7.02
C VAL A 54 -5.01 23.49 6.76
N LEU A 55 -6.25 23.75 7.17
CA LEU A 55 -7.37 22.84 6.92
C LEU A 55 -7.75 22.78 5.43
N LEU A 56 -7.65 23.89 4.70
CA LEU A 56 -7.94 23.96 3.26
C LEU A 56 -6.83 23.30 2.44
N LEU A 57 -5.61 23.26 2.97
CA LEU A 57 -4.48 22.49 2.45
C LEU A 57 -4.66 20.97 2.61
N PHE A 58 -5.68 20.52 3.35
CA PHE A 58 -6.10 19.12 3.46
C PHE A 58 -6.76 18.61 2.16
N ARG A 59 -6.12 18.84 1.01
CA ARG A 59 -6.58 18.37 -0.29
C ARG A 59 -6.12 16.92 -0.49
N PRO A 60 -7.00 16.00 -0.95
CA PRO A 60 -6.71 14.58 -1.20
C PRO A 60 -5.43 14.26 -2.01
N GLY A 61 -4.91 15.22 -2.78
CA GLY A 61 -3.68 15.07 -3.57
C GLY A 61 -2.35 15.30 -2.82
N ILE A 62 -2.37 16.00 -1.67
CA ILE A 62 -1.16 16.27 -0.84
C ILE A 62 -1.08 15.27 0.32
N ILE A 63 -2.23 14.71 0.72
CA ILE A 63 -2.33 13.60 1.66
C ILE A 63 -1.50 12.44 1.12
N ARG A 64 -0.74 11.77 1.98
CA ARG A 64 -0.10 10.51 1.61
C ARG A 64 -1.15 9.61 0.96
N PRO A 65 -0.99 9.19 -0.31
CA PRO A 65 -1.92 8.24 -0.89
C PRO A 65 -1.88 7.01 -0.01
N VAL A 66 -3.02 6.66 0.56
CA VAL A 66 -3.15 5.53 1.46
C VAL A 66 -2.74 4.31 0.65
N ARG A 67 -1.65 3.65 1.04
CA ARG A 67 -1.05 2.48 0.37
C ARG A 67 -2.06 1.35 0.11
N LEU A 68 -3.19 1.39 0.81
CA LEU A 68 -4.36 0.53 0.66
C LEU A 68 -4.99 0.59 -0.75
N ALA A 69 -4.98 1.74 -1.44
CA ALA A 69 -5.54 1.85 -2.79
C ALA A 69 -4.77 1.02 -3.83
N HIS A 70 -3.47 0.79 -3.63
CA HIS A 70 -2.66 -0.05 -4.52
C HIS A 70 -3.01 -1.54 -4.37
N LEU A 71 -3.52 -1.97 -3.21
CA LEU A 71 -3.92 -3.37 -2.99
C LEU A 71 -5.23 -3.70 -3.70
N PHE A 72 -6.17 -2.76 -3.79
CA PHE A 72 -7.47 -2.99 -4.45
C PHE A 72 -7.38 -3.08 -6.00
N ASN A 73 -6.28 -2.61 -6.61
CA ASN A 73 -6.03 -2.75 -8.06
C ASN A 73 -5.36 -4.10 -8.45
N SER A 74 -5.24 -5.04 -7.51
CA SER A 74 -4.54 -6.31 -7.71
C SER A 74 -5.16 -7.19 -8.80
N ASN A 75 -6.48 -7.14 -8.99
CA ASN A 75 -7.16 -7.94 -10.02
C ASN A 75 -6.68 -7.63 -11.45
N PHE A 76 -6.40 -6.35 -11.73
CA PHE A 76 -5.83 -5.93 -13.01
C PHE A 76 -4.40 -6.46 -13.18
N MET A 77 -3.58 -6.34 -12.13
CA MET A 77 -2.19 -6.83 -12.16
C MET A 77 -2.11 -8.36 -12.29
N LEU A 78 -3.00 -9.11 -11.63
CA LEU A 78 -3.05 -10.58 -11.72
C LEU A 78 -3.39 -11.03 -13.14
N ARG A 79 -4.38 -10.39 -13.78
CA ARG A 79 -4.77 -10.72 -15.16
C ARG A 79 -3.63 -10.47 -16.15
N GLU A 80 -2.99 -9.30 -16.05
CA GLU A 80 -1.87 -8.94 -16.92
C GLU A 80 -0.68 -9.87 -16.71
N ASN A 81 -0.30 -10.16 -15.46
CA ASN A 81 0.79 -11.08 -15.15
C ASN A 81 0.51 -12.51 -15.61
N LEU A 82 -0.72 -13.01 -15.46
CA LEU A 82 -1.12 -14.33 -15.96
C LEU A 82 -1.07 -14.40 -17.49
N MET A 83 -1.52 -13.35 -18.19
CA MET A 83 -1.46 -13.31 -19.66
C MET A 83 -0.02 -13.29 -20.16
N ILE A 84 0.86 -12.52 -19.51
CA ILE A 84 2.30 -12.46 -19.83
C ILE A 84 2.97 -13.82 -19.54
N ALA A 85 2.69 -14.43 -18.38
CA ALA A 85 3.23 -15.74 -18.02
C ALA A 85 2.80 -16.82 -19.01
N PHE A 86 1.52 -16.84 -19.41
CA PHE A 86 1.00 -17.79 -20.39
C PHE A 86 1.69 -17.66 -21.75
N ARG A 87 1.88 -16.43 -22.23
CA ARG A 87 2.61 -16.18 -23.49
C ARG A 87 4.08 -16.59 -23.41
N HIS A 88 4.72 -16.38 -22.26
CA HIS A 88 6.08 -16.87 -21.99
C HIS A 88 6.17 -18.40 -21.98
N MET A 89 5.24 -19.07 -21.30
CA MET A 89 5.17 -20.54 -21.27
C MET A 89 4.92 -21.12 -22.67
N ALA A 90 4.05 -20.48 -23.46
CA ALA A 90 3.79 -20.90 -24.84
C ALA A 90 5.00 -20.71 -25.78
N LYS A 91 5.90 -19.77 -25.48
CA LYS A 91 7.14 -19.56 -26.25
C LYS A 91 8.26 -20.52 -25.85
N GLN A 92 8.33 -20.90 -24.57
CA GLN A 92 9.32 -21.83 -24.02
C GLN A 92 8.70 -23.19 -23.63
N LYS A 93 8.02 -23.82 -24.59
CA LYS A 93 7.21 -25.04 -24.37
C LYS A 93 8.00 -26.20 -23.75
N GLY A 94 9.25 -26.44 -24.19
CA GLY A 94 10.07 -27.55 -23.68
C GLY A 94 10.41 -27.41 -22.20
N TYR A 95 10.82 -26.21 -21.78
CA TYR A 95 11.16 -25.94 -20.38
C TYR A 95 9.93 -25.97 -19.46
N ALA A 96 8.81 -25.41 -19.93
CA ALA A 96 7.54 -25.47 -19.21
C ALA A 96 7.02 -26.91 -19.09
N ALA A 97 7.13 -27.72 -20.14
CA ALA A 97 6.69 -29.11 -20.13
C ALA A 97 7.48 -29.97 -19.14
N VAL A 98 8.81 -29.83 -19.07
CA VAL A 98 9.63 -30.59 -18.11
C VAL A 98 9.32 -30.16 -16.67
N LYS A 99 9.20 -28.86 -16.40
CA LYS A 99 8.89 -28.37 -15.05
C LYS A 99 7.51 -28.80 -14.57
N ILE A 100 6.49 -28.59 -15.39
CA ILE A 100 5.09 -28.90 -15.03
C ILE A 100 4.88 -30.41 -15.05
N GLY A 101 5.42 -31.12 -16.05
CA GLY A 101 5.31 -32.56 -16.18
C GLY A 101 6.04 -33.31 -15.06
N GLY A 102 7.27 -32.92 -14.73
CA GLY A 102 8.01 -33.52 -13.62
C GLY A 102 7.32 -33.31 -12.27
N PHE A 103 6.79 -32.11 -12.03
CA PHE A 103 6.00 -31.82 -10.84
C PHE A 103 4.70 -32.62 -10.79
N ALA A 104 3.95 -32.67 -11.90
CA ALA A 104 2.71 -33.42 -12.00
C ALA A 104 2.93 -34.92 -11.81
N MET A 105 3.99 -35.49 -12.39
CA MET A 105 4.35 -36.90 -12.19
C MET A 105 4.72 -37.20 -10.74
N GLY A 106 5.49 -36.32 -10.08
CA GLY A 106 5.84 -36.49 -8.66
C GLY A 106 4.60 -36.48 -7.75
N VAL A 107 3.69 -35.53 -7.97
CA VAL A 107 2.42 -35.45 -7.24
C VAL A 107 1.54 -36.67 -7.54
N ALA A 108 1.45 -37.11 -8.80
CA ALA A 108 0.68 -38.28 -9.18
C ALA A 108 1.21 -39.57 -8.51
N ALA A 109 2.53 -39.77 -8.53
CA ALA A 109 3.17 -40.91 -7.89
C ALA A 109 2.92 -40.90 -6.37
N PHE A 110 3.08 -39.74 -5.72
CA PHE A 110 2.76 -39.59 -4.29
C PHE A 110 1.29 -39.91 -3.98
N LEU A 111 0.35 -39.39 -4.78
CA LEU A 111 -1.08 -39.65 -4.61
C LEU A 111 -1.44 -41.12 -4.80
N LEU A 112 -0.85 -41.80 -5.78
CA LEU A 112 -1.07 -43.23 -6.01
C LEU A 112 -0.58 -44.07 -4.84
N ILE A 113 0.61 -43.77 -4.32
CA ILE A 113 1.16 -44.46 -3.14
C ILE A 113 0.28 -44.20 -1.91
N ALA A 114 -0.12 -42.95 -1.68
CA ALA A 114 -0.99 -42.59 -0.57
C ALA A 114 -2.36 -43.28 -0.66
N LEU A 115 -2.93 -43.39 -1.87
CA LEU A 115 -4.18 -44.10 -2.10
C LEU A 115 -4.02 -45.60 -1.83
N TYR A 116 -2.92 -46.21 -2.29
CA TYR A 116 -2.61 -47.61 -2.05
C TYR A 116 -2.47 -47.92 -0.55
N ILE A 117 -1.70 -47.11 0.19
CA ILE A 117 -1.56 -47.25 1.65
C ILE A 117 -2.91 -47.12 2.35
N ARG A 118 -3.76 -46.18 1.90
CA ARG A 118 -5.09 -45.99 2.48
C ARG A 118 -5.99 -47.21 2.23
N ASP A 119 -5.86 -47.84 1.07
CA ASP A 119 -6.62 -49.05 0.73
C ASP A 119 -6.18 -50.24 1.59
N GLU A 120 -4.87 -50.44 1.73
CA GLU A 120 -4.29 -51.50 2.57
C GLU A 120 -4.69 -51.37 4.04
N LEU A 121 -4.62 -50.16 4.61
CA LEU A 121 -5.03 -49.87 6.00
C LEU A 121 -6.54 -49.98 6.21
N SER A 122 -7.35 -49.83 5.15
CA SER A 122 -8.80 -50.03 5.24
C SER A 122 -9.14 -51.52 5.23
N TYR A 123 -8.38 -52.33 4.47
CA TYR A 123 -8.53 -53.77 4.44
C TYR A 123 -8.21 -54.41 5.80
N ASP A 124 -7.14 -53.95 6.45
CA ASP A 124 -6.71 -54.40 7.79
C ASP A 124 -7.73 -54.04 8.90
N ARG A 125 -8.62 -53.06 8.66
CA ARG A 125 -9.74 -52.74 9.57
C ARG A 125 -10.99 -53.57 9.35
N GLN A 126 -11.17 -54.15 8.17
CA GLN A 126 -12.38 -54.91 7.83
C GLN A 126 -12.30 -56.39 8.18
N TYR A 127 -11.09 -56.92 8.42
CA TYR A 127 -10.87 -58.26 8.97
C TYR A 127 -10.24 -58.18 10.38
N PRO A 128 -11.04 -57.88 11.43
CA PRO A 128 -10.62 -58.13 12.80
C PRO A 128 -10.62 -59.64 13.06
N ASP A 129 -9.44 -60.20 13.36
CA ASP A 129 -9.31 -61.50 14.04
C ASP A 129 -9.90 -61.44 15.47
#